data_AF-A0A1Q6XA41-F1
#
_entry.id   AF-A0A1Q6XA41-F1
#
_cell.length_a   1.000
_cell.length_b   1.000
_cell.length_c   1.000
_cell.angle_alpha   90.00
_cell.angle_beta   90.00
_cell.angle_gamma   90.00
#
_symmetry.space_group_name_H-M   'P 1'
#
loop_
_entity.id
_entity.type
_entity.pdbx_description
1 polymer ?
#
loop_
_entity_poly.entity_id
_entity_poly.type
_entity_poly.pdbx_seq_one_letter_code
_entity_poly.pdbx_strand_id
1 'polypeptide(L)'
;MITVLAAVAATECWASGQPQLTGARLVERSAKAGVQPAIQEIMKADKGPAWIAYSAPVIPGEHHMCCYNLARMKGNSACCGSCRLDSRGHDVSFFDHGGGCKATLASIFFVFMQFENGSIGQVRAFSTDCAIDAPGLTVYWLQDVEPAQSIAYLESLLKQEDSRRRAENDEILSAIALHAGTQANAALERLVQPGQPSKVRGQAAFWIGSTRAGHGLDVLLALIKSDQDREFLEQAVFAVSQNEEHERAFNELIRLARQDPRHDVREHSLFWLAQEAGQKAAGTITDAIENDPDTDVKKKAVFALSEMPREEGVPLLIDQARKNRNPVVRKEAIFWLGQSDDPRALDFIASILEH
;
A
#
# COMPACT_ATOMS: atom_id res chain seq x y z
N MET A 1 10.28 -38.19 -56.25
CA MET A 1 10.47 -36.90 -55.56
C MET A 1 9.21 -36.65 -54.76
N ILE A 2 9.30 -36.73 -53.43
CA ILE A 2 8.17 -36.52 -52.51
C ILE A 2 8.19 -35.04 -52.14
N THR A 3 7.13 -34.32 -52.49
CA THR A 3 6.94 -32.92 -52.11
C THR A 3 6.36 -32.90 -50.69
N VAL A 4 7.18 -32.51 -49.72
CA VAL A 4 6.74 -32.30 -48.33
C VAL A 4 6.10 -30.91 -48.25
N LEU A 5 4.78 -30.86 -48.02
CA LEU A 5 4.10 -29.64 -47.58
C LEU A 5 4.54 -29.34 -46.14
N ALA A 6 5.27 -28.24 -45.94
CA ALA A 6 5.51 -27.69 -44.62
C ALA A 6 4.24 -26.99 -44.13
N ALA A 7 3.61 -27.54 -43.10
CA ALA A 7 2.54 -26.86 -42.37
C ALA A 7 3.13 -25.67 -41.61
N VAL A 8 2.74 -24.46 -42.00
CA VAL A 8 2.99 -23.24 -41.22
C VAL A 8 2.08 -23.32 -40.00
N ALA A 9 2.67 -23.53 -38.82
CA ALA A 9 1.96 -23.38 -37.55
C ALA A 9 1.51 -21.93 -37.44
N ALA A 10 0.20 -21.71 -37.48
CA ALA A 10 -0.37 -20.41 -37.17
C ALA A 10 -0.07 -20.12 -35.69
N THR A 11 0.74 -19.09 -35.44
CA THR A 11 0.80 -18.46 -34.13
C THR A 11 -0.58 -17.88 -33.85
N GLU A 12 -1.33 -18.54 -32.96
CA GLU A 12 -2.58 -18.00 -32.44
C GLU A 12 -2.31 -16.62 -31.84
N CYS A 13 -2.99 -15.61 -32.37
CA CYS A 13 -2.95 -14.26 -31.87
C CYS A 13 -3.67 -14.27 -30.52
N TRP A 14 -2.92 -14.10 -29.43
CA TRP A 14 -3.45 -14.12 -28.07
C TRP A 14 -4.49 -13.01 -27.93
N ALA A 15 -5.70 -13.37 -27.50
CA ALA A 15 -6.72 -12.38 -27.17
C ALA A 15 -6.19 -11.50 -26.02
N SER A 16 -6.21 -10.19 -26.22
CA SER A 16 -5.55 -9.16 -25.39
C SER A 16 -6.19 -8.94 -24.01
N GLY A 17 -6.64 -10.00 -23.34
CA GLY A 17 -7.35 -9.94 -22.06
C GLY A 17 -7.09 -11.12 -21.11
N GLN A 18 -6.27 -12.11 -21.47
CA GLN A 18 -5.92 -13.25 -20.61
C GLN A 18 -4.47 -13.19 -20.12
N PRO A 19 -4.17 -13.72 -18.92
CA PRO A 19 -2.81 -13.77 -18.36
C PRO A 19 -1.90 -14.74 -19.11
N GLN A 20 -0.60 -14.44 -19.13
CA GLN A 20 0.42 -15.37 -19.60
C GLN A 20 0.66 -16.47 -18.55
N LEU A 21 -0.13 -17.55 -18.64
CA LEU A 21 -0.03 -18.71 -17.75
C LEU A 21 0.89 -19.79 -18.32
N THR A 22 1.83 -20.28 -17.52
CA THR A 22 2.71 -21.41 -17.86
C THR A 22 2.31 -22.64 -17.04
N GLY A 23 2.09 -23.77 -17.71
CA GLY A 23 1.84 -25.06 -17.06
C GLY A 23 0.43 -25.26 -16.46
N ALA A 24 -0.47 -24.28 -16.61
CA ALA A 24 -1.84 -24.36 -16.11
C ALA A 24 -2.80 -25.02 -17.10
N ARG A 25 -3.83 -25.69 -16.57
CA ARG A 25 -5.02 -26.07 -17.34
C ARG A 25 -6.06 -24.95 -17.25
N LEU A 26 -6.23 -24.20 -18.33
CA LEU A 26 -7.24 -23.14 -18.41
C LEU A 26 -8.63 -23.74 -18.72
N VAL A 27 -9.65 -23.30 -17.99
CA VAL A 27 -11.04 -23.73 -18.15
C VAL A 27 -11.96 -22.52 -18.15
N GLU A 28 -12.51 -22.16 -19.30
CA GLU A 28 -13.36 -20.97 -19.41
C GLU A 28 -14.77 -21.18 -18.85
N ARG A 29 -15.30 -20.15 -18.21
CA ARG A 29 -16.66 -20.08 -17.68
C ARG A 29 -17.21 -18.68 -17.91
N SER A 30 -18.51 -18.55 -18.15
CA SER A 30 -19.16 -17.23 -18.24
C SER A 30 -19.66 -16.80 -16.86
N ALA A 31 -19.38 -15.55 -16.50
CA ALA A 31 -19.95 -14.87 -15.34
C ALA A 31 -21.10 -13.94 -15.72
N LYS A 32 -21.71 -14.11 -16.90
CA LYS A 32 -22.85 -13.29 -17.37
C LYS A 32 -24.05 -13.31 -16.41
N ALA A 33 -24.23 -14.40 -15.66
CA ALA A 33 -25.26 -14.53 -14.63
C ALA A 33 -24.84 -13.94 -13.26
N GLY A 34 -23.60 -13.47 -13.14
CA GLY A 34 -23.00 -12.94 -11.92
C GLY A 34 -21.69 -13.66 -11.54
N VAL A 35 -20.73 -12.90 -11.00
CA VAL A 35 -19.47 -13.44 -10.44
C VAL A 35 -19.75 -14.46 -9.33
N GLN A 36 -20.58 -14.12 -8.35
CA GLN A 36 -20.87 -15.00 -7.22
C GLN A 36 -21.55 -16.33 -7.64
N PRO A 37 -22.62 -16.33 -8.46
CA PRO A 37 -23.20 -17.57 -8.98
C PRO A 37 -22.20 -18.44 -9.77
N ALA A 38 -21.37 -17.85 -10.63
CA ALA A 38 -20.38 -18.58 -11.41
C ALA A 38 -19.35 -19.28 -10.51
N ILE A 39 -18.86 -18.58 -9.48
CA ILE A 39 -17.93 -19.14 -8.50
C ILE A 39 -18.58 -20.30 -7.72
N GLN A 40 -19.84 -20.13 -7.28
CA GLN A 40 -20.57 -21.18 -6.58
C GLN A 40 -20.76 -22.43 -7.44
N GLU A 41 -21.04 -22.28 -8.74
CA GLU A 41 -21.16 -23.39 -9.68
C GLU A 41 -19.83 -24.14 -9.82
N ILE A 42 -18.73 -23.41 -10.00
CA ILE A 42 -17.37 -23.99 -10.08
C ILE A 42 -17.07 -24.77 -8.80
N MET A 43 -17.24 -24.18 -7.62
CA MET A 43 -16.92 -24.81 -6.33
C MET A 43 -17.88 -25.95 -5.93
N LYS A 44 -19.03 -26.05 -6.61
CA LYS A 44 -19.92 -27.20 -6.51
C LYS A 44 -19.43 -28.37 -7.37
N ALA A 45 -18.91 -28.09 -8.57
CA ALA A 45 -18.42 -29.08 -9.52
C ALA A 45 -16.99 -29.57 -9.24
N ASP A 46 -16.14 -28.70 -8.69
CA ASP A 46 -14.75 -28.97 -8.32
C ASP A 46 -14.54 -28.61 -6.85
N LYS A 47 -13.84 -29.48 -6.11
CA LYS A 47 -13.48 -29.25 -4.71
C LYS A 47 -12.10 -28.63 -4.54
N GLY A 48 -11.33 -28.46 -5.61
CA GLY A 48 -9.99 -27.90 -5.58
C GLY A 48 -8.95 -28.87 -5.00
N PRO A 49 -7.73 -28.39 -4.72
CA PRO A 49 -7.30 -26.98 -4.85
C PRO A 49 -7.23 -26.54 -6.32
N ALA A 50 -7.88 -25.42 -6.64
CA ALA A 50 -7.86 -24.80 -7.96
C ALA A 50 -8.01 -23.28 -7.83
N TRP A 51 -7.90 -22.57 -8.95
CA TRP A 51 -7.96 -21.12 -9.01
C TRP A 51 -9.12 -20.65 -9.87
N ILE A 52 -9.73 -19.53 -9.49
CA ILE A 52 -10.66 -18.77 -10.32
C ILE A 52 -9.99 -17.44 -10.64
N ALA A 53 -10.00 -17.04 -11.91
CA ALA A 53 -9.36 -15.81 -12.34
C ALA A 53 -10.19 -15.05 -13.36
N TYR A 54 -10.01 -13.72 -13.39
CA TYR A 54 -10.62 -12.84 -14.38
C TYR A 54 -9.85 -11.54 -14.52
N SER A 55 -10.13 -10.81 -15.60
CA SER A 55 -9.68 -9.43 -15.79
C SER A 55 -10.69 -8.42 -15.26
N ALA A 56 -10.22 -7.31 -14.70
CA ALA A 56 -11.04 -6.16 -14.37
C ALA A 56 -10.35 -4.86 -14.81
N PRO A 57 -11.11 -3.78 -15.11
CA PRO A 57 -10.53 -2.47 -15.39
C PRO A 57 -9.68 -1.97 -14.22
N VAL A 58 -8.47 -1.50 -14.50
CA VAL A 58 -7.53 -0.98 -13.48
C VAL A 58 -7.55 0.54 -13.43
N ILE A 59 -7.36 1.12 -12.25
CA ILE A 59 -7.17 2.57 -12.09
C ILE A 59 -6.02 3.09 -12.99
N PRO A 60 -6.08 4.34 -13.45
CA PRO A 60 -4.97 4.96 -14.18
C PRO A 60 -3.68 4.94 -13.36
N GLY A 61 -2.53 4.91 -14.03
CA GLY A 61 -1.21 4.96 -13.40
C GLY A 61 -0.33 3.77 -13.77
N GLU A 62 0.92 3.84 -13.33
CA GLU A 62 1.89 2.77 -13.46
C GLU A 62 1.73 1.81 -12.26
N HIS A 63 1.23 0.59 -12.52
CA HIS A 63 0.98 -0.42 -11.49
C HIS A 63 1.75 -1.70 -11.83
N HIS A 64 2.81 -2.01 -11.06
CA HIS A 64 3.61 -3.21 -11.29
C HIS A 64 3.37 -4.26 -10.19
N MET A 65 2.41 -5.15 -10.38
CA MET A 65 1.96 -6.10 -9.34
C MET A 65 2.54 -7.50 -9.54
N CYS A 66 3.80 -7.61 -9.96
CA CYS A 66 4.47 -8.89 -10.13
C CYS A 66 5.24 -9.29 -8.86
N CYS A 67 5.51 -10.59 -8.74
CA CYS A 67 6.14 -11.19 -7.57
C CYS A 67 7.62 -10.83 -7.53
N TYR A 68 8.09 -10.38 -6.36
CA TYR A 68 9.50 -10.08 -6.14
C TYR A 68 10.35 -11.36 -6.09
N ASN A 69 11.51 -11.35 -6.73
CA ASN A 69 12.48 -12.44 -6.60
C ASN A 69 13.91 -11.90 -6.45
N LEU A 70 14.42 -11.94 -5.22
CA LEU A 70 15.80 -11.56 -4.84
C LEU A 70 16.87 -12.30 -5.67
N ALA A 71 16.60 -13.53 -6.14
CA ALA A 71 17.57 -14.33 -6.90
C ALA A 71 17.81 -13.83 -8.34
N ARG A 72 16.98 -12.93 -8.87
CA ARG A 72 17.11 -12.35 -10.23
C ARG A 72 17.75 -10.96 -10.27
N MET A 73 18.28 -10.47 -9.15
CA MET A 73 18.87 -9.12 -8.99
C MET A 73 20.18 -8.83 -9.72
N LYS A 74 20.79 -9.81 -10.41
CA LYS A 74 21.97 -9.54 -11.26
C LYS A 74 21.56 -9.18 -12.69
N GLY A 75 20.95 -8.00 -12.86
CA GLY A 75 20.67 -7.39 -14.17
C GLY A 75 19.36 -6.60 -14.25
N ASN A 76 19.09 -5.97 -15.40
CA ASN A 76 17.85 -5.25 -15.78
C ASN A 76 16.56 -6.12 -15.76
N SER A 77 16.59 -7.30 -15.12
CA SER A 77 15.50 -8.29 -15.06
C SER A 77 14.62 -8.18 -13.80
N ALA A 78 14.77 -7.11 -13.01
CA ALA A 78 13.94 -6.87 -11.82
C ALA A 78 12.43 -6.79 -12.15
N CYS A 79 12.08 -6.49 -13.41
CA CYS A 79 10.72 -6.23 -13.87
C CYS A 79 10.04 -7.45 -14.53
N CYS A 80 10.75 -8.57 -14.68
CA CYS A 80 10.26 -9.79 -15.34
C CYS A 80 10.33 -10.99 -14.38
N GLY A 81 9.74 -10.83 -13.19
CA GLY A 81 9.56 -11.92 -12.25
C GLY A 81 8.51 -12.91 -12.76
N SER A 82 8.82 -14.20 -12.78
CA SER A 82 7.80 -15.24 -12.95
C SER A 82 7.12 -15.45 -11.59
N CYS A 83 5.81 -15.21 -11.53
CA CYS A 83 5.00 -15.42 -10.35
C CYS A 83 4.59 -16.88 -10.21
N ARG A 84 5.07 -17.57 -9.17
CA ARG A 84 4.49 -18.87 -8.82
C ARG A 84 3.15 -18.67 -8.11
N LEU A 85 2.08 -19.11 -8.76
CA LEU A 85 0.71 -18.85 -8.32
C LEU A 85 0.38 -19.49 -6.95
N ASP A 86 0.98 -20.62 -6.60
CA ASP A 86 0.73 -21.35 -5.35
C ASP A 86 1.78 -21.11 -4.24
N SER A 87 2.74 -20.19 -4.45
CA SER A 87 3.73 -19.84 -3.41
C SER A 87 3.06 -19.32 -2.14
N ARG A 88 3.62 -19.53 -0.95
CA ARG A 88 3.07 -18.98 0.32
C ARG A 88 3.69 -17.65 0.74
N GLY A 89 4.76 -17.21 0.09
CA GLY A 89 5.45 -15.96 0.39
C GLY A 89 5.77 -15.24 -0.90
N HIS A 90 5.25 -14.03 -1.04
CA HIS A 90 5.53 -13.14 -2.16
C HIS A 90 5.26 -11.72 -1.68
N ASP A 91 6.32 -10.92 -1.68
CA ASP A 91 6.21 -9.47 -1.61
C ASP A 91 5.79 -9.01 -3.01
N VAL A 92 4.59 -8.46 -3.12
CA VAL A 92 4.16 -7.74 -4.32
C VAL A 92 4.45 -6.28 -4.03
N SER A 93 5.36 -5.68 -4.79
CA SER A 93 5.53 -4.22 -4.72
C SER A 93 4.35 -3.59 -5.45
N PHE A 94 3.66 -2.64 -4.84
CA PHE A 94 2.63 -1.85 -5.52
C PHE A 94 3.15 -0.48 -5.95
N PHE A 95 4.40 -0.15 -5.58
CA PHE A 95 5.03 1.14 -5.80
C PHE A 95 6.29 0.99 -6.66
N ASP A 96 6.47 1.89 -7.64
CA ASP A 96 7.54 1.81 -8.66
C ASP A 96 8.81 2.59 -8.26
N HIS A 97 9.03 2.84 -6.96
CA HIS A 97 10.05 3.81 -6.52
C HIS A 97 11.50 3.29 -6.46
N GLY A 98 11.77 2.05 -6.89
CA GLY A 98 13.13 1.50 -6.81
C GLY A 98 13.36 0.28 -7.67
N GLY A 99 13.75 0.48 -8.93
CA GLY A 99 14.20 -0.66 -9.74
C GLY A 99 14.46 -0.43 -11.23
N GLY A 100 14.17 0.75 -11.78
CA GLY A 100 14.26 0.96 -13.23
C GLY A 100 13.21 0.17 -14.03
N CYS A 101 12.20 -0.35 -13.34
CA CYS A 101 10.97 -0.82 -13.94
C CYS A 101 10.14 0.39 -14.33
N LYS A 102 9.58 0.34 -15.52
CA LYS A 102 8.49 1.23 -15.91
C LYS A 102 7.30 0.31 -16.01
N ALA A 103 6.36 0.40 -15.07
CA ALA A 103 5.14 -0.38 -15.21
C ALA A 103 4.45 -0.02 -16.53
N THR A 104 3.89 -1.02 -17.20
CA THR A 104 3.17 -0.77 -18.45
C THR A 104 1.84 -0.10 -18.12
N LEU A 105 1.47 0.97 -18.84
CA LEU A 105 0.13 1.55 -18.75
C LEU A 105 -0.89 0.51 -19.24
N ALA A 106 -1.49 -0.23 -18.32
CA ALA A 106 -2.52 -1.22 -18.59
C ALA A 106 -3.91 -0.64 -18.34
N SER A 107 -4.90 -1.08 -19.12
CA SER A 107 -6.31 -0.74 -18.90
C SER A 107 -7.05 -1.78 -18.05
N ILE A 108 -6.41 -2.93 -17.80
CA ILE A 108 -6.94 -4.03 -17.01
C ILE A 108 -5.84 -4.60 -16.10
N PHE A 109 -6.26 -5.33 -15.08
CA PHE A 109 -5.41 -6.18 -14.26
C PHE A 109 -6.14 -7.52 -14.02
N PHE A 110 -5.45 -8.50 -13.46
CA PHE A 110 -6.01 -9.82 -13.19
C PHE A 110 -6.23 -10.03 -11.70
N VAL A 111 -7.40 -10.57 -11.35
CA VAL A 111 -7.71 -11.07 -10.00
C VAL A 111 -7.69 -12.59 -10.05
N PHE A 112 -6.95 -13.20 -9.13
CA PHE A 112 -6.85 -14.64 -8.94
C PHE A 112 -7.32 -15.00 -7.54
N MET A 113 -8.17 -16.02 -7.42
CA MET A 113 -8.70 -16.48 -6.15
C MET A 113 -8.53 -17.98 -6.03
N GLN A 114 -7.77 -18.42 -5.03
CA GLN A 114 -7.61 -19.83 -4.73
C GLN A 114 -8.86 -20.32 -4.01
N PHE A 115 -9.36 -21.48 -4.41
CA PHE A 115 -10.41 -22.17 -3.67
C PHE A 115 -10.04 -23.62 -3.36
N GLU A 116 -10.51 -24.07 -2.21
CA GLU A 116 -10.41 -25.46 -1.77
C GLU A 116 -11.60 -25.77 -0.85
N ASN A 117 -12.20 -26.95 -1.03
CA ASN A 117 -13.31 -27.45 -0.23
C ASN A 117 -14.47 -26.45 -0.04
N GLY A 118 -14.80 -25.69 -1.09
CA GLY A 118 -15.92 -24.75 -1.04
C GLY A 118 -15.62 -23.44 -0.29
N SER A 119 -14.35 -23.11 -0.04
CA SER A 119 -13.93 -21.83 0.55
C SER A 119 -12.88 -21.13 -0.31
N ILE A 120 -12.92 -19.80 -0.34
CA ILE A 120 -11.85 -18.97 -0.92
C ILE A 120 -10.77 -18.74 0.13
N GLY A 121 -9.53 -19.07 -0.24
CA GLY A 121 -8.33 -18.93 0.59
C GLY A 121 -7.60 -17.64 0.29
N GLN A 122 -6.79 -17.66 -0.78
CA GLN A 122 -5.92 -16.55 -1.19
C GLN A 122 -6.57 -15.72 -2.31
N VAL A 123 -6.30 -14.42 -2.29
CA VAL A 123 -6.64 -13.51 -3.39
C VAL A 123 -5.35 -12.85 -3.88
N ARG A 124 -5.18 -12.70 -5.18
CA ARG A 124 -4.00 -12.05 -5.76
C ARG A 124 -4.38 -11.15 -6.91
N ALA A 125 -3.73 -10.00 -6.99
CA ALA A 125 -3.80 -9.09 -8.11
C ALA A 125 -2.49 -9.16 -8.90
N PHE A 126 -2.57 -9.24 -10.23
CA PHE A 126 -1.40 -9.22 -11.11
C PHE A 126 -1.60 -8.20 -12.23
N SER A 127 -0.53 -7.52 -12.63
CA SER A 127 -0.50 -6.72 -13.85
C SER A 127 -0.44 -7.62 -15.08
N THR A 128 -0.81 -7.09 -16.24
CA THR A 128 -0.93 -7.87 -17.48
C THR A 128 0.40 -8.36 -18.04
N ASP A 129 1.49 -7.74 -17.63
CA ASP A 129 2.87 -8.06 -17.98
C ASP A 129 3.49 -9.15 -17.08
N CYS A 130 2.82 -9.57 -16.02
CA CYS A 130 3.32 -10.67 -15.18
C CYS A 130 3.23 -12.02 -15.90
N ALA A 131 4.36 -12.72 -16.01
CA ALA A 131 4.37 -14.14 -16.35
C ALA A 131 4.02 -14.97 -15.12
N ILE A 132 2.98 -15.80 -15.20
CA ILE A 132 2.46 -16.57 -14.06
C ILE A 132 2.73 -18.06 -14.29
N ASP A 133 3.56 -18.65 -13.42
CA ASP A 133 3.85 -20.09 -13.36
C ASP A 133 2.80 -20.78 -12.47
N ALA A 134 2.04 -21.70 -13.06
CA ALA A 134 0.95 -22.40 -12.41
C ALA A 134 0.93 -23.90 -12.81
N PRO A 135 2.04 -24.63 -12.58
CA PRO A 135 2.25 -25.96 -13.13
C PRO A 135 1.29 -26.98 -12.52
N GLY A 136 0.50 -27.65 -13.38
CA GLY A 136 -0.47 -28.66 -12.97
C GLY A 136 -1.71 -28.11 -12.26
N LEU A 137 -1.84 -26.77 -12.15
CA LEU A 137 -2.99 -26.13 -11.55
C LEU A 137 -4.12 -25.96 -12.58
N THR A 138 -5.37 -26.15 -12.13
CA THR A 138 -6.55 -25.75 -12.90
C THR A 138 -6.86 -24.28 -12.59
N VAL A 139 -7.00 -23.48 -13.66
CA VAL A 139 -7.44 -22.08 -13.57
C VAL A 139 -8.76 -21.95 -14.32
N TYR A 140 -9.83 -21.65 -13.59
CA TYR A 140 -11.13 -21.31 -14.14
C TYR A 140 -11.14 -19.84 -14.52
N TRP A 141 -11.17 -19.55 -15.82
CA TRP A 141 -11.19 -18.18 -16.33
C TRP A 141 -12.62 -17.68 -16.50
N LEU A 142 -13.04 -16.68 -15.73
CA LEU A 142 -14.36 -16.07 -15.86
C LEU A 142 -14.34 -14.99 -16.96
N GLN A 143 -15.22 -15.14 -17.93
CA GLN A 143 -15.58 -14.12 -18.91
C GLN A 143 -16.80 -13.32 -18.44
N ASP A 144 -17.09 -12.18 -19.08
CA ASP A 144 -18.27 -11.35 -18.80
C ASP A 144 -18.35 -10.83 -17.34
N VAL A 145 -17.20 -10.55 -16.72
CA VAL A 145 -17.16 -10.05 -15.34
C VAL A 145 -17.47 -8.56 -15.31
N GLU A 146 -18.58 -8.20 -14.66
CA GLU A 146 -18.93 -6.82 -14.37
C GLU A 146 -18.14 -6.28 -13.16
N PRO A 147 -17.49 -5.11 -13.24
CA PRO A 147 -16.66 -4.58 -12.16
C PRO A 147 -17.38 -4.48 -10.81
N ALA A 148 -18.65 -4.06 -10.82
CA ALA A 148 -19.46 -3.94 -9.61
C ALA A 148 -19.68 -5.30 -8.91
N GLN A 149 -19.79 -6.40 -9.68
CA GLN A 149 -19.97 -7.74 -9.13
C GLN A 149 -18.67 -8.30 -8.57
N SER A 150 -17.55 -8.01 -9.24
CA SER A 150 -16.21 -8.34 -8.75
C SER A 150 -15.96 -7.67 -7.39
N ILE A 151 -16.17 -6.35 -7.30
CA ILE A 151 -15.99 -5.57 -6.08
C ILE A 151 -16.89 -6.08 -4.95
N ALA A 152 -18.18 -6.31 -5.23
CA ALA A 152 -19.11 -6.82 -4.23
C ALA A 152 -18.72 -8.22 -3.73
N TYR A 153 -18.23 -9.09 -4.63
CA TYR A 153 -17.74 -10.41 -4.24
C TYR A 153 -16.49 -10.30 -3.37
N LEU A 154 -15.50 -9.50 -3.76
CA LEU A 154 -14.28 -9.26 -2.98
C LEU A 154 -14.60 -8.67 -1.60
N GLU A 155 -15.52 -7.71 -1.51
CA GLU A 155 -15.99 -7.14 -0.24
C GLU A 155 -16.61 -8.23 0.66
N SER A 156 -17.33 -9.19 0.09
CA SER A 156 -17.91 -10.31 0.83
C SER A 156 -16.88 -11.32 1.37
N LEU A 157 -15.66 -11.31 0.83
CA LEU A 157 -14.55 -12.17 1.28
C LEU A 157 -13.82 -11.59 2.49
N LEU A 158 -14.04 -10.32 2.83
CA LEU A 158 -13.39 -9.71 3.99
C LEU A 158 -13.87 -10.40 5.27
N LYS A 159 -12.94 -11.10 5.93
CA LYS A 159 -13.22 -11.88 7.12
C LYS A 159 -13.11 -10.99 8.36
N GLN A 160 -14.00 -11.20 9.32
CA GLN A 160 -13.88 -10.54 10.62
C GLN A 160 -12.76 -11.13 11.47
N GLU A 161 -12.12 -10.25 12.24
CA GLU A 161 -11.25 -10.46 13.41
C GLU A 161 -10.55 -11.81 13.56
N ASP A 162 -9.61 -12.12 12.66
CA ASP A 162 -8.51 -13.06 12.98
C ASP A 162 -7.16 -12.45 12.61
N SER A 163 -6.26 -12.40 13.59
CA SER A 163 -4.87 -11.96 13.43
C SER A 163 -4.10 -12.72 12.35
N ARG A 164 -4.43 -14.00 12.09
CA ARG A 164 -3.78 -14.82 11.05
C ARG A 164 -4.15 -14.41 9.62
N ARG A 165 -5.25 -13.67 9.45
CA ARG A 165 -5.84 -13.32 8.15
C ARG A 165 -5.58 -11.87 7.73
N ARG A 166 -4.69 -11.16 8.43
CA ARG A 166 -4.32 -9.78 8.11
C ARG A 166 -3.81 -9.61 6.68
N ALA A 167 -2.91 -10.51 6.25
CA ALA A 167 -2.37 -10.52 4.89
C ALA A 167 -3.47 -10.81 3.85
N GLU A 168 -4.40 -11.72 4.15
CA GLU A 168 -5.53 -12.05 3.25
C GLU A 168 -6.45 -10.84 3.02
N ASN A 169 -6.79 -10.08 4.08
CA ASN A 169 -7.65 -8.90 3.94
C ASN A 169 -6.95 -7.79 3.15
N ASP A 170 -5.63 -7.63 3.31
CA ASP A 170 -4.89 -6.62 2.53
C ASP A 170 -4.88 -6.96 1.04
N GLU A 171 -4.65 -8.23 0.69
CA GLU A 171 -4.70 -8.71 -0.70
C GLU A 171 -6.08 -8.44 -1.32
N ILE A 172 -7.17 -8.71 -0.59
CA ILE A 172 -8.54 -8.42 -1.03
C ILE A 172 -8.75 -6.91 -1.21
N LEU A 173 -8.34 -6.10 -0.23
CA LEU A 173 -8.49 -4.63 -0.28
C LEU A 173 -7.67 -4.02 -1.40
N SER A 174 -6.47 -4.53 -1.66
CA SER A 174 -5.63 -4.12 -2.80
C SER A 174 -6.35 -4.38 -4.12
N ALA A 175 -6.95 -5.57 -4.29
CA ALA A 175 -7.70 -5.89 -5.49
C ALA A 175 -8.91 -4.95 -5.67
N ILE A 176 -9.65 -4.63 -4.58
CA ILE A 176 -10.73 -3.62 -4.63
C ILE A 176 -10.16 -2.24 -5.00
N ALA A 177 -9.05 -1.83 -4.40
CA ALA A 177 -8.42 -0.55 -4.64
C ALA A 177 -7.90 -0.40 -6.07
N LEU A 178 -7.48 -1.48 -6.71
CA LEU A 178 -7.01 -1.44 -8.10
C LEU A 178 -8.15 -1.35 -9.11
N HIS A 179 -9.39 -1.71 -8.75
CA HIS A 179 -10.52 -1.55 -9.66
C HIS A 179 -10.74 -0.08 -10.02
N ALA A 180 -10.86 0.18 -11.32
CA ALA A 180 -11.27 1.50 -11.82
C ALA A 180 -12.74 1.79 -11.49
N GLY A 181 -13.06 3.08 -11.41
CA GLY A 181 -14.44 3.57 -11.35
C GLY A 181 -14.96 3.85 -9.95
N THR A 182 -16.13 4.47 -9.89
CA THR A 182 -16.72 4.99 -8.66
C THR A 182 -17.24 3.89 -7.73
N GLN A 183 -17.50 2.68 -8.24
CA GLN A 183 -17.93 1.57 -7.40
C GLN A 183 -16.83 1.14 -6.42
N ALA A 184 -15.56 1.18 -6.85
CA ALA A 184 -14.42 0.87 -5.99
C ALA A 184 -14.25 1.95 -4.92
N ASN A 185 -14.42 3.23 -5.28
CA ASN A 185 -14.42 4.34 -4.32
C ASN A 185 -15.50 4.14 -3.26
N ALA A 186 -16.73 3.87 -3.69
CA ALA A 186 -17.85 3.63 -2.78
C ALA A 186 -17.61 2.43 -1.86
N ALA A 187 -16.93 1.38 -2.33
CA ALA A 187 -16.57 0.23 -1.49
C ALA A 187 -15.51 0.61 -0.44
N LEU A 188 -14.40 1.22 -0.85
CA LEU A 188 -13.37 1.67 0.08
C LEU A 188 -13.93 2.67 1.11
N GLU A 189 -14.78 3.60 0.67
CA GLU A 189 -15.44 4.57 1.54
C GLU A 189 -16.38 3.93 2.56
N ARG A 190 -17.06 2.83 2.22
CA ARG A 190 -17.83 2.03 3.21
C ARG A 190 -16.92 1.31 4.20
N LEU A 191 -15.78 0.80 3.73
CA LEU A 191 -14.85 -0.01 4.51
C LEU A 191 -13.99 0.82 5.49
N VAL A 192 -13.85 2.12 5.24
CA VAL A 192 -13.13 3.05 6.12
C VAL A 192 -14.02 3.67 7.21
N GLN A 193 -15.35 3.60 7.08
CA GLN A 193 -16.28 4.22 8.04
C GLN A 193 -16.18 3.63 9.47
N PRO A 194 -16.56 4.41 10.49
CA PRO A 194 -16.78 3.90 11.84
C PRO A 194 -17.73 2.68 11.85
N GLY A 195 -17.44 1.70 12.71
CA GLY A 195 -18.19 0.45 12.82
C GLY A 195 -17.62 -0.72 12.02
N GLN A 196 -16.67 -0.44 11.10
CA GLN A 196 -15.85 -1.49 10.48
C GLN A 196 -14.71 -1.92 11.43
N PRO A 197 -14.18 -3.15 11.29
CA PRO A 197 -13.05 -3.59 12.10
C PRO A 197 -11.83 -2.68 11.93
N SER A 198 -11.17 -2.27 13.03
CA SER A 198 -10.04 -1.31 13.04
C SER A 198 -9.00 -1.60 11.96
N LYS A 199 -8.60 -2.87 11.78
CA LYS A 199 -7.64 -3.27 10.73
C LYS A 199 -8.13 -3.02 9.31
N VAL A 200 -9.40 -3.36 9.03
CA VAL A 200 -10.00 -3.13 7.70
C VAL A 200 -10.06 -1.64 7.42
N ARG A 201 -10.40 -0.83 8.43
CA ARG A 201 -10.43 0.62 8.33
C ARG A 201 -9.06 1.21 7.99
N GLY A 202 -8.02 0.81 8.72
CA GLY A 202 -6.66 1.28 8.47
C GLY A 202 -6.14 0.91 7.09
N GLN A 203 -6.37 -0.34 6.66
CA GLN A 203 -5.99 -0.79 5.32
C GLN A 203 -6.79 -0.06 4.24
N ALA A 204 -8.10 0.12 4.41
CA ALA A 204 -8.91 0.90 3.50
C ALA A 204 -8.43 2.35 3.41
N ALA A 205 -8.09 2.99 4.54
CA ALA A 205 -7.53 4.34 4.57
C ALA A 205 -6.22 4.41 3.77
N PHE A 206 -5.28 3.48 4.01
CA PHE A 206 -4.03 3.37 3.26
C PHE A 206 -4.27 3.28 1.75
N TRP A 207 -5.16 2.37 1.32
CA TRP A 207 -5.48 2.19 -0.09
C TRP A 207 -6.18 3.42 -0.67
N ILE A 208 -7.08 4.07 0.06
CA ILE A 208 -7.69 5.36 -0.35
C ILE A 208 -6.60 6.42 -0.58
N GLY A 209 -5.69 6.59 0.38
CA GLY A 209 -4.60 7.56 0.29
C GLY A 209 -3.70 7.30 -0.90
N SER A 210 -3.30 6.04 -1.09
CA SER A 210 -2.30 5.65 -2.08
C SER A 210 -2.82 5.52 -3.51
N THR A 211 -4.14 5.40 -3.73
CA THR A 211 -4.69 5.03 -5.06
C THR A 211 -5.83 5.91 -5.56
N ARG A 212 -6.23 6.94 -4.79
CA ARG A 212 -7.37 7.81 -5.15
C ARG A 212 -7.00 9.28 -5.28
N ALA A 213 -5.71 9.60 -5.36
CA ALA A 213 -5.19 10.96 -5.56
C ALA A 213 -5.97 11.99 -4.72
N GLY A 214 -6.43 13.10 -5.31
CA GLY A 214 -7.16 14.15 -4.61
C GLY A 214 -8.47 13.73 -3.96
N HIS A 215 -9.23 12.80 -4.58
CA HIS A 215 -10.46 12.27 -3.96
C HIS A 215 -10.14 11.51 -2.68
N GLY A 216 -9.06 10.72 -2.70
CA GLY A 216 -8.62 10.00 -1.51
C GLY A 216 -8.19 10.94 -0.39
N LEU A 217 -7.45 11.99 -0.74
CA LEU A 217 -7.05 13.02 0.20
C LEU A 217 -8.25 13.72 0.83
N ASP A 218 -9.27 14.09 0.04
CA ASP A 218 -10.51 14.70 0.53
C ASP A 218 -11.24 13.81 1.54
N VAL A 219 -11.38 12.52 1.23
CA VAL A 219 -12.01 11.53 2.11
C VAL A 219 -11.24 11.41 3.43
N LEU A 220 -9.90 11.27 3.37
CA LEU A 220 -9.06 11.12 4.57
C LEU A 220 -9.11 12.36 5.46
N LEU A 221 -9.07 13.57 4.90
CA LEU A 221 -9.14 14.81 5.69
C LEU A 221 -10.52 14.97 6.34
N ALA A 222 -11.59 14.59 5.66
CA ALA A 222 -12.94 14.58 6.23
C ALA A 222 -13.06 13.60 7.40
N LEU A 223 -12.46 12.41 7.27
CA LEU A 223 -12.40 11.40 8.33
C LEU A 223 -11.56 11.89 9.51
N ILE A 224 -10.36 12.42 9.27
CA ILE A 224 -9.51 13.00 10.34
C ILE A 224 -10.29 14.06 11.11
N LYS A 225 -11.05 14.94 10.43
CA LYS A 225 -11.83 15.99 11.08
C LYS A 225 -12.96 15.47 11.97
N SER A 226 -13.59 14.36 11.61
CA SER A 226 -14.85 13.89 12.24
C SER A 226 -14.67 12.71 13.19
N ASP A 227 -13.68 11.85 12.95
CA ASP A 227 -13.45 10.64 13.72
C ASP A 227 -12.84 10.92 15.10
N GLN A 228 -13.12 10.03 16.05
CA GLN A 228 -12.67 10.10 17.44
C GLN A 228 -11.79 8.91 17.83
N ASP A 229 -11.69 7.89 16.99
CA ASP A 229 -10.85 6.72 17.22
C ASP A 229 -9.38 7.06 17.00
N ARG A 230 -8.62 7.13 18.10
CA ARG A 230 -7.20 7.53 18.10
C ARG A 230 -6.32 6.60 17.25
N GLU A 231 -6.57 5.29 17.29
CA GLU A 231 -5.79 4.31 16.51
C GLU A 231 -6.05 4.51 15.02
N PHE A 232 -7.30 4.74 14.65
CA PHE A 232 -7.66 5.02 13.26
C PHE A 232 -7.12 6.37 12.78
N LEU A 233 -7.11 7.41 13.62
CA LEU A 233 -6.57 8.72 13.27
C LEU A 233 -5.08 8.66 12.95
N GLU A 234 -4.30 7.88 13.69
CA GLU A 234 -2.89 7.60 13.36
C GLU A 234 -2.75 7.01 11.95
N GLN A 235 -3.56 5.98 11.64
CA GLN A 235 -3.57 5.33 10.33
C GLN A 235 -4.02 6.26 9.19
N ALA A 236 -4.99 7.15 9.47
CA ALA A 236 -5.48 8.12 8.50
C ALA A 236 -4.44 9.20 8.20
N VAL A 237 -3.71 9.69 9.20
CA VAL A 237 -2.60 10.65 9.00
C VAL A 237 -1.47 10.00 8.19
N PHE A 238 -1.14 8.73 8.47
CA PHE A 238 -0.23 7.97 7.61
C PHE A 238 -0.76 7.87 6.17
N ALA A 239 -2.03 7.53 5.98
CA ALA A 239 -2.60 7.46 4.64
C ALA A 239 -2.54 8.80 3.88
N VAL A 240 -2.60 9.94 4.57
CA VAL A 240 -2.36 11.27 3.97
C VAL A 240 -0.92 11.39 3.48
N SER A 241 0.10 10.94 4.23
CA SER A 241 1.50 11.00 3.80
C SER A 241 1.81 10.13 2.58
N GLN A 242 1.01 9.08 2.35
CA GLN A 242 1.15 8.19 1.20
C GLN A 242 0.44 8.70 -0.06
N ASN A 243 -0.20 9.87 -0.02
CA ASN A 243 -1.00 10.36 -1.14
C ASN A 243 -0.16 10.90 -2.32
N GLU A 244 -0.58 10.57 -3.54
CA GLU A 244 0.08 10.97 -4.78
C GLU A 244 0.07 12.49 -5.03
N GLU A 245 -0.88 13.24 -4.45
CA GLU A 245 -0.88 14.71 -4.48
C GLU A 245 0.11 15.27 -3.44
N HIS A 246 1.39 14.88 -3.55
CA HIS A 246 2.45 15.08 -2.56
C HIS A 246 2.48 16.50 -1.97
N GLU A 247 2.51 17.54 -2.80
CA GLU A 247 2.57 18.93 -2.31
C GLU A 247 1.35 19.31 -1.47
N ARG A 248 0.15 18.89 -1.90
CA ARG A 248 -1.10 19.21 -1.19
C ARG A 248 -1.19 18.40 0.10
N ALA A 249 -0.86 17.12 0.07
CA ALA A 249 -0.83 16.25 1.23
C ALA A 249 0.17 16.77 2.29
N PHE A 250 1.37 17.15 1.87
CA PHE A 250 2.39 17.74 2.74
C PHE A 250 1.92 19.05 3.39
N ASN A 251 1.27 19.94 2.63
CA ASN A 251 0.70 21.18 3.18
C ASN A 251 -0.42 20.90 4.19
N GLU A 252 -1.22 19.86 3.98
CA GLU A 252 -2.24 19.43 4.95
C GLU A 252 -1.62 18.81 6.21
N LEU A 253 -0.53 18.04 6.10
CA LEU A 253 0.23 17.57 7.26
C LEU A 253 0.79 18.74 8.08
N ILE A 254 1.32 19.80 7.43
CA ILE A 254 1.72 21.02 8.12
C ILE A 254 0.55 21.66 8.86
N ARG A 255 -0.63 21.74 8.22
CA ARG A 255 -1.82 22.31 8.84
C ARG A 255 -2.26 21.48 10.06
N LEU A 256 -2.30 20.15 9.93
CA LEU A 256 -2.65 19.23 11.00
C LEU A 256 -1.65 19.34 12.17
N ALA A 257 -0.35 19.32 11.89
CA ALA A 257 0.72 19.49 12.88
C ALA A 257 0.60 20.79 13.69
N ARG A 258 0.12 21.88 13.07
CA ARG A 258 0.01 23.20 13.71
C ARG A 258 -1.31 23.46 14.42
N GLN A 259 -2.41 22.89 13.92
CA GLN A 259 -3.77 23.38 14.22
C GLN A 259 -4.74 22.30 14.70
N ASP A 260 -4.42 21.00 14.58
CA ASP A 260 -5.37 19.98 15.03
C ASP A 260 -5.55 20.07 16.56
N PRO A 261 -6.79 20.08 17.08
CA PRO A 261 -7.03 20.18 18.52
C PRO A 261 -6.52 18.95 19.29
N ARG A 262 -6.37 17.80 18.64
CA ARG A 262 -5.94 16.56 19.28
C ARG A 262 -4.42 16.44 19.18
N HIS A 263 -3.77 16.20 20.32
CA HIS A 263 -2.31 16.08 20.35
C HIS A 263 -1.78 14.93 19.50
N ASP A 264 -2.48 13.80 19.42
CA ASP A 264 -2.05 12.62 18.65
C ASP A 264 -1.98 12.95 17.17
N VAL A 265 -2.95 13.69 16.64
CA VAL A 265 -2.93 14.06 15.22
C VAL A 265 -1.74 14.97 14.92
N ARG A 266 -1.43 15.91 15.83
CA ARG A 266 -0.24 16.76 15.71
C ARG A 266 1.04 15.93 15.75
N GLU A 267 1.16 15.02 16.72
CA GLU A 267 2.29 14.10 16.88
C GLU A 267 2.57 13.24 15.64
N HIS A 268 1.53 12.60 15.08
CA HIS A 268 1.68 11.77 13.89
C HIS A 268 2.01 12.61 12.66
N SER A 269 1.42 13.81 12.54
CA SER A 269 1.73 14.70 11.42
C SER A 269 3.19 15.14 11.44
N LEU A 270 3.73 15.47 12.62
CA LEU A 270 5.15 15.81 12.79
C LEU A 270 6.08 14.65 12.41
N PHE A 271 5.71 13.42 12.78
CA PHE A 271 6.48 12.23 12.40
C PHE A 271 6.55 12.05 10.88
N TRP A 272 5.42 12.14 10.18
CA TRP A 272 5.41 11.96 8.72
C TRP A 272 6.06 13.13 7.97
N LEU A 273 5.98 14.37 8.49
CA LEU A 273 6.76 15.50 7.97
C LEU A 273 8.27 15.24 8.04
N ALA A 274 8.76 14.60 9.11
CA ALA A 274 10.18 14.28 9.23
C ALA A 274 10.66 13.26 8.19
N GLN A 275 9.80 12.31 7.79
CA GLN A 275 10.12 11.32 6.76
C GLN A 275 10.31 11.95 5.36
N GLU A 276 9.55 13.02 5.06
CA GLU A 276 9.70 13.77 3.80
C GLU A 276 10.88 14.75 3.84
N ALA A 277 11.28 15.19 5.04
CA ALA A 277 12.40 16.09 5.30
C ALA A 277 12.30 17.45 4.58
N GLY A 278 13.40 18.18 4.51
CA GLY A 278 13.48 19.48 3.86
C GLY A 278 13.06 20.66 4.75
N GLN A 279 13.37 21.86 4.25
CA GLN A 279 13.30 23.10 5.02
C GLN A 279 11.90 23.42 5.59
N LYS A 280 10.83 23.11 4.84
CA LYS A 280 9.46 23.33 5.33
C LYS A 280 9.11 22.39 6.48
N ALA A 281 9.53 21.12 6.42
CA ALA A 281 9.32 20.16 7.50
C ALA A 281 10.15 20.57 8.72
N ALA A 282 11.45 20.84 8.53
CA ALA A 282 12.36 21.32 9.57
C ALA A 282 11.81 22.54 10.33
N GLY A 283 11.33 23.55 9.60
CA GLY A 283 10.74 24.75 10.19
C GLY A 283 9.43 24.47 10.93
N THR A 284 8.59 23.58 10.41
CA THR A 284 7.33 23.19 11.09
C THR A 284 7.58 22.40 12.37
N ILE A 285 8.54 21.47 12.35
CA ILE A 285 8.91 20.67 13.52
C ILE A 285 9.56 21.56 14.59
N THR A 286 10.46 22.47 14.20
CA THR A 286 11.10 23.41 15.12
C THR A 286 10.07 24.34 15.77
N ASP A 287 9.11 24.86 14.99
CA ASP A 287 8.00 25.67 15.51
C ASP A 287 7.16 24.90 16.55
N ALA A 288 6.87 23.61 16.31
CA ALA A 288 6.16 22.78 17.29
C ALA A 288 6.96 22.60 18.60
N ILE A 289 8.28 22.38 18.51
CA ILE A 289 9.15 22.27 19.70
C ILE A 289 9.10 23.55 20.55
N GLU A 290 9.09 24.70 19.90
CA GLU A 290 9.08 26.00 20.58
C GLU A 290 7.69 26.35 21.13
N ASN A 291 6.64 26.16 20.32
CA ASN A 291 5.37 26.85 20.50
C ASN A 291 4.16 25.94 20.76
N ASP A 292 4.23 24.61 20.60
CA ASP A 292 3.09 23.75 20.89
C ASP A 292 2.66 23.88 22.37
N PRO A 293 1.36 23.92 22.72
CA PRO A 293 0.94 23.99 24.11
C PRO A 293 1.22 22.70 24.89
N ASP A 294 1.32 21.55 24.21
CA ASP A 294 1.51 20.24 24.83
C ASP A 294 3.00 19.84 24.85
N THR A 295 3.51 19.49 26.02
CA THR A 295 4.90 19.08 26.19
C THR A 295 5.19 17.71 25.56
N ASP A 296 4.20 16.82 25.47
CA ASP A 296 4.38 15.53 24.79
C ASP A 296 4.50 15.71 23.27
N VAL A 297 3.74 16.65 22.69
CA VAL A 297 3.92 17.04 21.28
C VAL A 297 5.32 17.63 21.06
N LYS A 298 5.82 18.48 21.97
CA LYS A 298 7.21 18.99 21.89
C LYS A 298 8.23 17.87 21.90
N LYS A 299 8.07 16.87 22.77
CA LYS A 299 8.96 15.71 22.82
C LYS A 299 8.89 14.90 21.53
N LYS A 300 7.69 14.68 20.98
CA LYS A 300 7.50 14.02 19.69
C LYS A 300 8.14 14.80 18.55
N ALA A 301 8.07 16.13 18.58
CA ALA A 301 8.72 16.99 17.59
C ALA A 301 10.25 16.89 17.68
N VAL A 302 10.83 16.79 18.88
CA VAL A 302 12.26 16.50 19.04
C VAL A 302 12.63 15.12 18.46
N PHE A 303 11.82 14.10 18.74
CA PHE A 303 11.98 12.79 18.11
C PHE A 303 11.87 12.88 16.57
N ALA A 304 10.93 13.66 16.05
CA ALA A 304 10.80 13.86 14.61
C ALA A 304 12.09 14.46 13.99
N LEU A 305 12.78 15.38 14.67
CA LEU A 305 14.10 15.85 14.20
C LEU A 305 15.15 14.74 14.12
N SER A 306 15.09 13.71 14.96
CA SER A 306 16.05 12.58 14.89
C SER A 306 15.77 11.64 13.73
N GLU A 307 14.53 11.61 13.24
CA GLU A 307 14.12 10.81 12.09
C GLU A 307 14.42 11.49 10.75
N MET A 308 14.76 12.79 10.76
CA MET A 308 15.21 13.52 9.58
C MET A 308 16.61 13.07 9.11
N PRO A 309 16.99 13.32 7.85
CA PRO A 309 18.35 13.14 7.37
C PRO A 309 19.36 13.81 8.31
N ARG A 310 20.46 13.11 8.63
CA ARG A 310 21.44 13.54 9.65
C ARG A 310 21.93 14.97 9.47
N GLU A 311 22.16 15.39 8.22
CA GLU A 311 22.63 16.75 7.90
C GLU A 311 21.63 17.86 8.22
N GLU A 312 20.34 17.54 8.33
CA GLU A 312 19.29 18.49 8.70
C GLU A 312 18.92 18.34 10.18
N GLY A 313 18.70 17.11 10.65
CA GLY A 313 18.22 16.82 11.99
C GLY A 313 19.22 17.10 13.10
N VAL A 314 20.48 16.66 12.95
CA VAL A 314 21.50 16.77 14.00
C VAL A 314 21.81 18.23 14.37
N PRO A 315 22.01 19.17 13.41
CA PRO A 315 22.20 20.58 13.75
C PRO A 315 21.02 21.18 14.54
N LEU A 316 19.78 20.82 14.20
CA LEU A 316 18.59 21.29 14.90
C LEU A 316 18.50 20.70 16.31
N LEU A 317 18.81 19.42 16.49
CA LEU A 317 18.89 18.79 17.81
C LEU A 317 19.94 19.45 18.72
N ILE A 318 21.12 19.78 18.18
CA ILE A 318 22.16 20.53 18.92
C ILE A 318 21.63 21.91 19.33
N ASP A 319 20.93 22.60 18.43
CA ASP A 319 20.33 23.90 18.74
C ASP A 319 19.31 23.82 19.88
N GLN A 320 18.42 22.83 19.82
CA GLN A 320 17.41 22.60 20.86
C GLN A 320 18.05 22.20 22.20
N ALA A 321 19.06 21.32 22.18
CA ALA A 321 19.79 20.93 23.39
C ALA A 321 20.52 22.12 24.04
N ARG A 322 21.05 23.05 23.23
CA ARG A 322 21.82 24.20 23.71
C ARG A 322 20.94 25.35 24.20
N LYS A 323 19.87 25.69 23.47
CA LYS A 323 19.15 26.97 23.61
C LYS A 323 17.74 26.83 24.17
N ASN A 324 17.10 25.67 24.08
CA ASN A 324 15.69 25.56 24.43
C ASN A 324 15.46 25.86 25.91
N ARG A 325 14.46 26.68 26.23
CA ARG A 325 14.17 27.09 27.62
C ARG A 325 13.54 25.97 28.44
N ASN A 326 12.81 25.05 27.79
CA ASN A 326 12.18 23.92 28.45
C ASN A 326 13.25 22.82 28.75
N PRO A 327 13.54 22.52 30.04
CA PRO A 327 14.53 21.51 30.40
C PRO A 327 14.15 20.10 29.93
N VAL A 328 12.86 19.79 29.80
CA VAL A 328 12.38 18.51 29.28
C VAL A 328 12.77 18.35 27.80
N VAL A 329 12.58 19.41 27.01
CA VAL A 329 12.97 19.44 25.59
C VAL A 329 14.48 19.33 25.42
N ARG A 330 15.27 20.08 26.23
CA ARG A 330 16.75 19.96 26.18
C ARG A 330 17.21 18.53 26.48
N LYS A 331 16.62 17.90 27.50
CA LYS A 331 16.94 16.51 27.87
C LYS A 331 16.60 15.55 26.74
N GLU A 332 15.43 15.70 26.12
CA GLU A 332 15.00 14.89 24.98
C GLU A 332 15.97 15.04 23.79
N ALA A 333 16.39 16.27 23.48
CA ALA A 333 17.32 16.54 22.38
C ALA A 333 18.70 15.90 22.64
N ILE A 334 19.23 15.98 23.87
CA ILE A 334 20.47 15.30 24.25
C ILE A 334 20.34 13.78 24.14
N PHE A 335 19.19 13.21 24.53
CA PHE A 335 18.92 11.78 24.40
C PHE A 335 19.02 11.32 22.93
N TRP A 336 18.33 12.00 22.01
CA TRP A 336 18.35 11.65 20.58
C TRP A 336 19.70 11.93 19.91
N LEU A 337 20.42 12.97 20.34
CA LEU A 337 21.82 13.19 19.93
C LEU A 337 22.70 11.98 20.29
N GLY A 338 22.49 11.39 21.47
CA GLY A 338 23.19 10.16 21.88
C GLY A 338 22.86 8.93 21.04
N GLN A 339 21.75 8.91 20.30
CA GLN A 339 21.37 7.82 19.38
C GLN A 339 21.80 8.09 17.92
N SER A 340 22.31 9.28 17.60
CA SER A 340 22.53 9.71 16.22
C SER A 340 23.74 9.08 15.51
N ASP A 341 24.71 8.59 16.29
CA ASP A 341 26.03 8.15 15.79
C ASP A 341 26.73 9.20 14.90
N ASP A 342 26.47 10.48 15.19
CA ASP A 342 27.03 11.63 14.47
C ASP A 342 28.18 12.27 15.26
N PRO A 343 29.38 12.48 14.67
CA PRO A 343 30.51 13.10 15.36
C PRO A 343 30.18 14.47 15.96
N ARG A 344 29.30 15.27 15.33
CA ARG A 344 28.90 16.59 15.84
C ARG A 344 28.14 16.47 17.16
N ALA A 345 27.32 15.41 17.29
CA ALA A 345 26.59 15.13 18.52
C ALA A 345 27.56 14.77 19.65
N LEU A 346 28.60 13.97 19.35
CA LEU A 346 29.65 13.63 20.31
C LEU A 346 30.42 14.87 20.79
N ASP A 347 30.87 15.71 19.85
CA ASP A 347 31.59 16.95 20.16
C ASP A 347 30.76 17.88 21.05
N PHE A 348 29.46 18.00 20.73
CA PHE A 348 28.54 18.78 21.54
C PHE A 348 28.36 18.19 22.95
N ILE A 349 28.13 16.89 23.07
CA ILE A 349 27.95 16.21 24.37
C ILE A 349 29.23 16.31 25.22
N ALA A 350 30.42 16.18 24.63
CA ALA A 350 31.68 16.40 25.34
C ALA A 350 31.75 17.84 25.89
N SER A 351 31.43 18.84 25.06
CA SER A 351 31.50 20.25 25.46
C SER A 351 30.61 20.62 26.66
N ILE A 352 29.48 19.93 26.85
CA ILE A 352 28.57 20.16 27.98
C ILE A 352 28.94 19.38 29.26
N LEU A 353 29.87 18.41 29.17
CA LEU A 353 30.37 17.64 30.33
C LEU A 353 31.67 18.23 30.91
N GLU A 354 32.39 19.02 30.11
CA GLU A 354 33.62 19.72 30.52
C GLU A 354 33.35 20.99 31.36
N HIS A 355 32.09 21.41 31.46
CA HIS A 355 31.61 22.57 32.21
C HIS A 355 30.55 22.13 33.22
#